data_AF-A0A2V9W887-F1
#
_entry.id   AF-A0A2V9W887-F1
#
_cell.length_a   1.000
_cell.length_b   1.000
_cell.length_c   1.000
_cell.angle_alpha   90.00
_cell.angle_beta   90.00
_cell.angle_gamma   90.00
#
_symmetry.space_group_name_H-M   'P 1'
#
loop_
_entity.id
_entity.type
_entity.pdbx_description
1 polymer ?
#
loop_
_entity_poly.entity_id
_entity_poly.type
_entity_poly.pdbx_seq_one_letter_code
_entity_poly.pdbx_strand_id
1 'polypeptide(L)'
;MKRRDFFKTAAVCTAASALPTAFAQETHKENDPMHQIPLASSPGTRKGDMLYRTLGRTGENVSAIGMGGFHIAKHGLTDEQSIALVRSAIDRGITFMDNSWDYNEGQSEILMGKALKDGYRQKVFLMTKIDGRTKETAERQIETSLERLQTDHIDLVQHHEIIRFDDPDRIFAESGAMEACLAAKKAGKIRYIGFTGHKDPHIHLYMLKVAAEHGFHFDTVQMPLNVMDAHFRSFAQMVLPELVKQDIGVLGMKSMGDGVILKSKTVSPIECLHYALSLPTSVVITGIEKQEILDQAFEAAKTFQPMNRDQIAQLLAKTKEVAVAGKYELFKTSSHFDSTAKHPDWLGGDSPTVQKLAPPST
;
A
#
# COMPACT_ATOMS: atom_id res chain seq x y z
N MET A 1 18.62 -85.42 -30.89
CA MET A 1 19.28 -84.36 -30.11
C MET A 1 18.59 -84.24 -28.76
N LYS A 2 19.33 -84.34 -27.65
CA LYS A 2 18.84 -84.28 -26.25
C LYS A 2 19.32 -82.99 -25.57
N ARG A 3 18.62 -82.62 -24.47
CA ARG A 3 18.93 -81.62 -23.41
C ARG A 3 18.64 -80.16 -23.81
N ARG A 4 18.07 -79.29 -22.96
CA ARG A 4 18.23 -79.15 -21.50
C ARG A 4 17.10 -78.28 -20.90
N ASP A 5 16.72 -78.60 -19.66
CA ASP A 5 15.87 -77.83 -18.74
C ASP A 5 16.44 -76.44 -18.38
N PHE A 6 15.57 -75.48 -18.01
CA PHE A 6 15.77 -74.64 -16.81
C PHE A 6 14.50 -73.85 -16.35
N PHE A 7 13.98 -74.23 -15.15
CA PHE A 7 13.32 -73.47 -14.05
C PHE A 7 12.11 -72.52 -14.32
N LYS A 8 10.89 -72.72 -13.77
CA LYS A 8 10.38 -72.52 -12.37
C LYS A 8 10.74 -71.11 -11.83
N THR A 9 9.86 -70.20 -11.39
CA THR A 9 8.82 -70.32 -10.34
C THR A 9 8.02 -68.99 -10.20
N ALA A 10 6.75 -69.12 -9.76
CA ALA A 10 5.95 -68.25 -8.90
C ALA A 10 5.53 -66.82 -9.31
N ALA A 11 4.21 -66.67 -9.37
CA ALA A 11 3.46 -65.43 -9.23
C ALA A 11 3.67 -64.79 -7.84
N VAL A 12 3.87 -63.47 -7.83
CA VAL A 12 3.78 -62.63 -6.63
C VAL A 12 2.71 -61.57 -6.92
N CYS A 13 1.62 -61.63 -6.16
CA CYS A 13 0.63 -60.55 -6.07
C CYS A 13 1.29 -59.34 -5.40
N THR A 14 1.49 -58.26 -6.15
CA THR A 14 1.82 -56.95 -5.59
C THR A 14 0.53 -56.25 -5.16
N ALA A 15 0.22 -56.32 -3.87
CA ALA A 15 -0.65 -55.35 -3.21
C ALA A 15 0.11 -54.02 -3.15
N ALA A 16 -0.28 -53.07 -3.99
CA ALA A 16 0.18 -51.68 -3.86
C ALA A 16 -0.50 -51.08 -2.61
N SER A 17 0.23 -51.07 -1.50
CA SER A 17 -0.14 -50.30 -0.31
C SER A 17 -0.13 -48.82 -0.67
N ALA A 18 -1.30 -48.20 -0.72
CA ALA A 18 -1.44 -46.76 -0.77
C ALA A 18 -0.79 -46.15 0.48
N LEU A 19 0.34 -45.47 0.30
CA LEU A 19 0.89 -44.56 1.30
C LEU A 19 -0.07 -43.36 1.43
N PRO A 20 -0.25 -42.80 2.64
CA PRO A 20 -1.32 -41.86 2.92
C PRO A 20 -1.09 -40.54 2.18
N THR A 21 -2.12 -40.07 1.50
CA THR A 21 -2.23 -38.76 0.82
C THR A 21 -1.95 -37.56 1.73
N ALA A 22 -1.87 -37.75 3.05
CA ALA A 22 -1.61 -36.69 4.03
C ALA A 22 -0.23 -36.04 3.89
N PHE A 23 0.83 -36.82 3.64
CA PHE A 23 2.20 -36.27 3.55
C PHE A 23 2.42 -35.42 2.28
N ALA A 24 1.76 -35.79 1.18
CA ALA A 24 1.78 -35.00 -0.06
C ALA A 24 0.96 -33.69 0.08
N GLN A 25 -0.11 -33.71 0.86
CA GLN A 25 -0.95 -32.53 1.10
C GLN A 25 -0.29 -31.49 2.02
N GLU A 26 0.51 -31.93 3.00
CA GLU A 26 1.27 -31.03 3.88
C GLU A 26 2.45 -30.36 3.15
N THR A 27 3.21 -31.12 2.37
CA THR A 27 4.35 -30.61 1.59
C THR A 27 3.96 -29.65 0.46
N HIS A 28 2.74 -29.79 -0.10
CA HIS A 28 2.19 -28.82 -1.05
C HIS A 28 1.71 -27.51 -0.40
N LYS A 29 1.28 -27.54 0.88
CA LYS A 29 0.87 -26.32 1.60
C LYS A 29 2.05 -25.44 1.99
N GLU A 30 3.21 -26.03 2.32
CA GLU A 30 4.41 -25.28 2.71
C GLU A 30 5.04 -24.48 1.54
N ASN A 31 4.82 -24.90 0.29
CA ASN A 31 5.37 -24.26 -0.90
C ASN A 31 4.36 -23.39 -1.67
N ASP A 32 3.15 -23.17 -1.14
CA ASP A 32 2.20 -22.21 -1.73
C ASP A 32 2.68 -20.78 -1.39
N PRO A 33 2.99 -19.93 -2.38
CA PRO A 33 3.39 -18.54 -2.14
C PRO A 33 2.39 -17.74 -1.28
N MET A 34 1.10 -18.09 -1.33
CA MET A 34 0.08 -17.47 -0.47
C MET A 34 0.24 -17.82 1.01
N HIS A 35 0.83 -18.97 1.34
CA HIS A 35 1.10 -19.36 2.73
C HIS A 35 2.23 -18.53 3.36
N GLN A 36 3.06 -17.88 2.54
CA GLN A 36 4.20 -17.07 2.99
C GLN A 36 3.85 -15.60 3.25
N ILE A 37 2.65 -15.13 2.86
CA ILE A 37 2.22 -13.74 3.12
C ILE A 37 2.29 -13.46 4.63
N PRO A 38 3.03 -12.45 5.11
CA PRO A 38 3.09 -12.11 6.53
C PRO A 38 1.70 -11.76 7.08
N LEU A 39 1.39 -12.19 8.30
CA LEU A 39 0.16 -11.83 9.02
C LEU A 39 0.49 -11.03 10.28
N ALA A 40 -0.41 -10.12 10.66
CA ALA A 40 -0.33 -9.41 11.92
C ALA A 40 -0.48 -10.38 13.09
N SER A 41 0.43 -10.29 14.06
CA SER A 41 0.39 -11.09 15.29
C SER A 41 -0.58 -10.55 16.34
N SER A 42 -1.02 -9.29 16.20
CA SER A 42 -1.90 -8.59 17.15
C SER A 42 -2.80 -7.62 16.39
N PRO A 43 -4.04 -7.37 16.87
CA PRO A 43 -4.88 -6.32 16.30
C PRO A 43 -4.35 -4.90 16.55
N GLY A 44 -3.45 -4.72 17.52
CA GLY A 44 -3.02 -3.44 18.06
C GLY A 44 -3.71 -3.11 19.38
N THR A 45 -3.47 -1.91 19.91
CA THR A 45 -4.05 -1.44 21.16
C THR A 45 -5.42 -0.81 20.90
N ARG A 46 -6.46 -1.22 21.64
CA ARG A 46 -7.80 -0.65 21.50
C ARG A 46 -8.00 0.56 22.42
N LYS A 47 -8.58 1.64 21.89
CA LYS A 47 -9.08 2.79 22.67
C LYS A 47 -10.39 3.27 22.05
N GLY A 48 -11.49 3.16 22.80
CA GLY A 48 -12.83 3.30 22.24
C GLY A 48 -13.08 2.24 21.17
N ASP A 49 -13.67 2.66 20.05
CA ASP A 49 -13.95 1.77 18.90
C ASP A 49 -12.74 1.60 17.95
N MET A 50 -11.66 2.36 18.14
CA MET A 50 -10.49 2.35 17.24
C MET A 50 -9.34 1.49 17.77
N LEU A 51 -8.58 0.92 16.84
CA LEU A 51 -7.33 0.21 17.08
C LEU A 51 -6.14 1.11 16.71
N TYR A 52 -5.03 0.95 17.43
CA TYR A 52 -3.80 1.72 17.22
C TYR A 52 -2.60 0.79 17.09
N ARG A 53 -1.69 1.11 16.16
CA ARG A 53 -0.51 0.31 15.83
C ARG A 53 0.71 1.21 15.72
N THR A 54 1.88 0.64 16.01
CA THR A 54 3.16 1.29 15.76
C THR A 54 3.42 1.39 14.26
N LEU A 55 3.90 2.56 13.81
CA LEU A 55 4.28 2.81 12.43
C LEU A 55 5.74 2.36 12.17
N GLY A 56 5.94 1.06 11.92
CA GLY A 56 7.26 0.45 11.74
C GLY A 56 8.24 0.87 12.84
N ARG A 57 9.48 1.16 12.45
CA ARG A 57 10.54 1.66 13.36
C ARG A 57 10.38 3.09 13.87
N THR A 58 9.40 3.86 13.38
CA THR A 58 9.29 5.29 13.73
C THR A 58 8.91 5.51 15.20
N GLY A 59 8.31 4.51 15.85
CA GLY A 59 7.77 4.60 17.21
C GLY A 59 6.42 5.32 17.31
N GLU A 60 5.92 5.89 16.22
CA GLU A 60 4.64 6.61 16.18
C GLU A 60 3.47 5.64 16.37
N ASN A 61 2.49 6.04 17.18
CA ASN A 61 1.28 5.25 17.42
C ASN A 61 0.10 5.84 16.65
N VAL A 62 -0.29 5.17 15.57
CA VAL A 62 -1.28 5.66 14.59
C VAL A 62 -2.53 4.79 14.60
N SER A 63 -3.68 5.35 14.24
CA SER A 63 -4.90 4.56 14.07
C SER A 63 -4.74 3.51 12.98
N ALA A 64 -5.21 2.28 13.23
CA ALA A 64 -5.10 1.16 12.29
C ALA A 64 -5.93 1.38 11.02
N ILE A 65 -6.92 2.27 11.06
CA ILE A 65 -7.60 2.82 9.89
C ILE A 65 -7.13 4.26 9.67
N GLY A 66 -6.84 4.61 8.43
CA GLY A 66 -6.50 5.97 8.00
C GLY A 66 -7.55 6.55 7.07
N MET A 67 -7.72 7.88 7.09
CA MET A 67 -8.62 8.60 6.20
C MET A 67 -7.89 8.98 4.91
N GLY A 68 -8.32 8.42 3.78
CA GLY A 68 -7.80 8.74 2.45
C GLY A 68 -8.33 10.07 1.92
N GLY A 69 -7.42 10.99 1.60
CA GLY A 69 -7.75 12.37 1.24
C GLY A 69 -8.33 12.56 -0.16
N PHE A 70 -8.13 11.62 -1.10
CA PHE A 70 -8.64 11.77 -2.47
C PHE A 70 -10.16 12.00 -2.52
N HIS A 71 -10.90 11.32 -1.65
CA HIS A 71 -12.36 11.30 -1.68
C HIS A 71 -13.01 12.52 -1.00
N ILE A 72 -12.26 13.30 -0.22
CA ILE A 72 -12.81 14.46 0.52
C ILE A 72 -13.12 15.66 -0.39
N ALA A 73 -12.53 15.70 -1.59
CA ALA A 73 -12.78 16.72 -2.59
C ALA A 73 -13.45 16.16 -3.86
N LYS A 74 -13.93 14.91 -3.81
CA LYS A 74 -14.67 14.29 -4.92
C LYS A 74 -16.08 14.89 -5.01
N HIS A 75 -16.65 14.91 -6.21
CA HIS A 75 -17.99 15.44 -6.45
C HIS A 75 -19.05 14.84 -5.49
N GLY A 76 -19.84 15.71 -4.85
CA GLY A 76 -20.98 15.31 -4.01
C GLY A 76 -20.96 15.83 -2.58
N LEU A 77 -19.84 16.40 -2.11
CA LEU A 77 -19.74 17.08 -0.83
C LEU A 77 -19.50 18.58 -1.03
N THR A 78 -20.08 19.43 -0.17
CA THR A 78 -19.62 20.82 -0.01
C THR A 78 -18.34 20.85 0.83
N ASP A 79 -17.56 21.93 0.71
CA ASP A 79 -16.37 22.18 1.55
C ASP A 79 -16.67 21.95 3.05
N GLU A 80 -17.81 22.45 3.55
CA GLU A 80 -18.23 22.32 4.95
C GLU A 80 -18.51 20.86 5.33
N GLN A 81 -19.16 20.11 4.44
CA GLN A 81 -19.44 18.69 4.67
C GLN A 81 -18.14 17.88 4.71
N SER A 82 -17.19 18.15 3.82
CA SER A 82 -15.88 17.51 3.81
C SER A 82 -15.10 17.81 5.10
N ILE A 83 -15.08 19.07 5.52
CA ILE A 83 -14.42 19.49 6.78
C ILE A 83 -15.08 18.79 7.98
N ALA A 84 -16.42 18.77 8.04
CA ALA A 84 -17.15 18.11 9.12
C ALA A 84 -16.87 16.60 9.16
N LEU A 85 -16.78 15.94 8.00
CA LEU A 85 -16.49 14.53 7.90
C LEU A 85 -15.08 14.19 8.40
N VAL A 86 -14.07 14.99 8.03
CA VAL A 86 -12.69 14.84 8.55
C VAL A 86 -12.66 15.02 10.06
N ARG A 87 -13.31 16.06 10.59
CA ARG A 87 -13.36 16.31 12.04
C ARG A 87 -14.09 15.19 12.79
N SER A 88 -15.19 14.67 12.24
CA SER A 88 -15.92 13.52 12.77
C SER A 88 -15.05 12.26 12.84
N ALA A 89 -14.23 12.00 11.82
CA ALA A 89 -13.26 10.90 11.84
C ALA A 89 -12.24 11.05 12.97
N ILE A 90 -11.69 12.26 13.15
CA ILE A 90 -10.71 12.58 14.19
C ILE A 90 -11.31 12.44 15.59
N ASP A 91 -12.49 13.01 15.83
CA ASP A 91 -13.15 12.98 17.14
C ASP A 91 -13.54 11.57 17.56
N ARG A 92 -13.77 10.67 16.59
CA ARG A 92 -14.04 9.24 16.85
C ARG A 92 -12.77 8.40 16.96
N GLY A 93 -11.58 8.97 16.72
CA GLY A 93 -10.29 8.35 17.02
C GLY A 93 -9.40 8.00 15.82
N ILE A 94 -9.78 8.33 14.58
CA ILE A 94 -8.87 8.19 13.43
C ILE A 94 -7.82 9.30 13.51
N THR A 95 -6.54 8.92 13.60
CA THR A 95 -5.43 9.86 13.72
C THR A 95 -4.54 9.93 12.49
N PHE A 96 -4.66 9.02 11.53
CA PHE A 96 -3.84 9.03 10.31
C PHE A 96 -4.57 9.69 9.13
N MET A 97 -4.05 10.83 8.64
CA MET A 97 -4.62 11.61 7.55
C MET A 97 -3.73 11.50 6.29
N ASP A 98 -4.21 10.79 5.28
CA ASP A 98 -3.53 10.61 3.99
C ASP A 98 -3.95 11.69 2.99
N ASN A 99 -2.99 12.29 2.27
CA ASN A 99 -3.27 13.24 1.20
C ASN A 99 -2.26 13.08 0.04
N SER A 100 -2.36 13.90 -0.99
CA SER A 100 -1.38 14.02 -2.07
C SER A 100 -1.46 15.41 -2.69
N TRP A 101 -0.32 15.92 -3.16
CA TRP A 101 -0.22 17.23 -3.82
C TRP A 101 -1.15 17.36 -5.04
N ASP A 102 -1.39 16.26 -5.76
CA ASP A 102 -2.18 16.22 -6.99
C ASP A 102 -3.67 15.95 -6.79
N TYR A 103 -4.11 15.52 -5.61
CA TYR A 103 -5.48 15.07 -5.41
C TYR A 103 -6.49 16.20 -5.63
N ASN A 104 -7.33 16.03 -6.65
CA ASN A 104 -8.32 17.01 -7.08
C ASN A 104 -7.68 18.39 -7.33
N GLU A 105 -6.54 18.40 -8.04
CA GLU A 105 -5.78 19.63 -8.38
C GLU A 105 -5.36 20.45 -7.14
N GLY A 106 -5.11 19.74 -6.02
CA GLY A 106 -4.72 20.33 -4.74
C GLY A 106 -5.88 20.72 -3.83
N GLN A 107 -7.13 20.62 -4.28
CA GLN A 107 -8.30 20.95 -3.44
C GLN A 107 -8.37 20.06 -2.19
N SER A 108 -7.91 18.82 -2.28
CA SER A 108 -7.91 17.89 -1.13
C SER A 108 -6.99 18.37 0.00
N GLU A 109 -5.81 18.91 -0.32
CA GLU A 109 -4.91 19.48 0.70
C GLU A 109 -5.51 20.76 1.32
N ILE A 110 -6.17 21.59 0.52
CA ILE A 110 -6.84 22.82 0.99
C ILE A 110 -7.93 22.47 2.01
N LEU A 111 -8.79 21.50 1.69
CA LEU A 111 -9.87 21.07 2.59
C LEU A 111 -9.33 20.40 3.86
N MET A 112 -8.30 19.56 3.72
CA MET A 112 -7.62 18.96 4.87
C MET A 112 -7.03 20.04 5.78
N GLY A 113 -6.33 21.03 5.23
CA GLY A 113 -5.76 22.14 5.99
C GLY A 113 -6.82 22.96 6.73
N LYS A 114 -7.97 23.24 6.08
CA LYS A 114 -9.12 23.87 6.75
C LYS A 114 -9.65 23.00 7.90
N ALA A 115 -9.77 21.69 7.71
CA ALA A 115 -10.29 20.78 8.71
C ALA A 115 -9.39 20.67 9.95
N LEU A 116 -8.07 20.77 9.77
CA LEU A 116 -7.07 20.62 10.83
C LEU A 116 -6.83 21.89 11.67
N LYS A 117 -7.52 23.01 11.36
CA LYS A 117 -7.55 24.20 12.22
C LYS A 117 -8.16 23.90 13.60
N ASP A 118 -8.09 24.88 14.50
CA ASP A 118 -8.76 24.87 15.80
C ASP A 118 -8.32 23.70 16.71
N GLY A 119 -7.03 23.35 16.66
CA GLY A 119 -6.45 22.32 17.52
C GLY A 119 -6.52 20.89 16.97
N TYR A 120 -7.07 20.69 15.78
CA TYR A 120 -7.16 19.35 15.17
C TYR A 120 -5.82 18.84 14.64
N ARG A 121 -4.94 19.74 14.16
CA ARG A 121 -3.59 19.38 13.67
C ARG A 121 -2.76 18.58 14.68
N GLN A 122 -2.89 18.90 15.97
CA GLN A 122 -2.16 18.25 17.07
C GLN A 122 -2.71 16.87 17.42
N LYS A 123 -3.91 16.52 16.92
CA LYS A 123 -4.55 15.23 17.18
C LYS A 123 -4.17 14.17 16.14
N VAL A 124 -3.47 14.53 15.07
CA VAL A 124 -3.28 13.67 13.89
C VAL A 124 -1.83 13.54 13.48
N PHE A 125 -1.53 12.39 12.87
CA PHE A 125 -0.38 12.15 12.02
C PHE A 125 -0.79 12.51 10.58
N LEU A 126 -0.25 13.61 10.07
CA LEU A 126 -0.59 14.17 8.76
C LEU A 126 0.47 13.80 7.72
N MET A 127 0.04 13.21 6.60
CA MET A 127 0.93 12.90 5.50
C MET A 127 0.45 13.47 4.16
N THR A 128 1.38 13.67 3.24
CA THR A 128 1.07 13.95 1.82
C THR A 128 2.05 13.25 0.90
N LYS A 129 1.84 13.37 -0.41
CA LYS A 129 2.67 12.77 -1.45
C LYS A 129 3.05 13.82 -2.48
N ILE A 130 4.20 13.63 -3.11
CA ILE A 130 4.72 14.50 -4.17
C ILE A 130 5.04 13.68 -5.43
N ASP A 131 4.77 14.24 -6.60
CA ASP A 131 5.01 13.58 -7.89
C ASP A 131 6.42 13.87 -8.42
N GLY A 132 7.01 14.99 -8.03
CA GLY A 132 8.30 15.48 -8.51
C GLY A 132 9.40 14.42 -8.42
N ARG A 133 10.13 14.27 -9.53
CA ARG A 133 11.31 13.41 -9.66
C ARG A 133 12.61 14.20 -9.68
N THR A 134 12.53 15.50 -9.98
CA THR A 134 13.65 16.43 -9.79
C THR A 134 13.55 17.14 -8.44
N LYS A 135 14.70 17.56 -7.91
CA LYS A 135 14.80 18.35 -6.69
C LYS A 135 13.93 19.61 -6.74
N GLU A 136 14.07 20.42 -7.78
CA GLU A 136 13.31 21.66 -7.95
C GLU A 136 11.79 21.42 -7.91
N THR A 137 11.32 20.41 -8.63
CA THR A 137 9.88 20.10 -8.66
C THR A 137 9.39 19.58 -7.31
N ALA A 138 10.16 18.71 -6.67
CA ALA A 138 9.85 18.18 -5.35
C ALA A 138 9.84 19.28 -4.28
N GLU A 139 10.83 20.18 -4.25
CA GLU A 139 10.87 21.33 -3.33
C GLU A 139 9.62 22.20 -3.49
N ARG A 140 9.30 22.59 -4.73
CA ARG A 140 8.10 23.39 -5.01
C ARG A 140 6.82 22.71 -4.55
N GLN A 141 6.68 21.42 -4.79
CA GLN A 141 5.50 20.66 -4.37
C GLN A 141 5.40 20.56 -2.84
N ILE A 142 6.51 20.31 -2.13
CA ILE A 142 6.53 20.30 -0.66
C ILE A 142 6.09 21.65 -0.09
N GLU A 143 6.63 22.76 -0.58
CA GLU A 143 6.22 24.11 -0.11
C GLU A 143 4.74 24.37 -0.39
N THR A 144 4.28 24.03 -1.59
CA THR A 144 2.85 24.19 -1.97
C THR A 144 1.95 23.36 -1.04
N SER A 145 2.34 22.14 -0.70
CA SER A 145 1.60 21.27 0.21
C SER A 145 1.55 21.86 1.63
N LEU A 146 2.65 22.40 2.15
CA LEU A 146 2.67 23.07 3.47
C LEU A 146 1.71 24.27 3.51
N GLU A 147 1.71 25.09 2.46
CA GLU A 147 0.80 26.23 2.31
C GLU A 147 -0.68 25.79 2.29
N ARG A 148 -1.02 24.81 1.45
CA ARG A 148 -2.40 24.31 1.31
C ARG A 148 -2.90 23.65 2.61
N LEU A 149 -2.06 22.83 3.23
CA LEU A 149 -2.33 22.15 4.49
C LEU A 149 -2.30 23.11 5.70
N GLN A 150 -1.82 24.34 5.52
CA GLN A 150 -1.76 25.39 6.54
C GLN A 150 -1.02 24.93 7.81
N THR A 151 0.14 24.30 7.60
CA THR A 151 1.00 23.74 8.64
C THR A 151 2.46 24.07 8.35
N ASP A 152 3.28 24.22 9.38
CA ASP A 152 4.73 24.43 9.27
C ASP A 152 5.51 23.11 9.10
N HIS A 153 4.87 21.99 9.41
CA HIS A 153 5.45 20.66 9.25
C HIS A 153 4.43 19.60 8.82
N ILE A 154 4.90 18.63 8.05
CA ILE A 154 4.18 17.41 7.64
C ILE A 154 4.85 16.21 8.31
N ASP A 155 4.07 15.29 8.88
CA ASP A 155 4.65 14.14 9.57
C ASP A 155 5.33 13.19 8.57
N LEU A 156 4.69 12.89 7.44
CA LEU A 156 5.24 12.00 6.41
C LEU A 156 5.04 12.58 5.01
N VAL A 157 6.11 12.61 4.22
CA VAL A 157 6.03 12.83 2.76
C VAL A 157 6.41 11.55 2.03
N GLN A 158 5.62 11.19 1.03
CA GLN A 158 5.92 10.04 0.17
C GLN A 158 6.18 10.46 -1.28
N HIS A 159 7.12 9.81 -1.96
CA HIS A 159 7.20 9.86 -3.41
C HIS A 159 6.00 9.13 -4.01
N HIS A 160 5.16 9.87 -4.74
CA HIS A 160 3.90 9.41 -5.30
C HIS A 160 4.10 8.62 -6.59
N GLU A 161 3.19 7.70 -6.88
CA GLU A 161 3.13 6.92 -8.11
C GLU A 161 4.49 6.39 -8.60
N ILE A 162 5.20 5.64 -7.75
CA ILE A 162 6.34 4.82 -8.19
C ILE A 162 5.76 3.67 -9.02
N ILE A 163 5.59 3.91 -10.32
CA ILE A 163 4.90 3.02 -11.28
C ILE A 163 5.71 2.77 -12.56
N ARG A 164 6.90 3.36 -12.66
CA ARG A 164 7.86 3.18 -13.76
C ARG A 164 9.20 2.72 -13.21
N PHE A 165 9.94 1.94 -14.00
CA PHE A 165 11.25 1.43 -13.57
C PHE A 165 12.31 2.52 -13.44
N ASP A 166 12.16 3.66 -14.13
CA ASP A 166 13.07 4.80 -14.03
C ASP A 166 12.75 5.72 -12.83
N ASP A 167 11.59 5.55 -12.16
CA ASP A 167 11.23 6.40 -11.01
C ASP A 167 12.31 6.37 -9.90
N PRO A 168 12.81 5.20 -9.44
CA PRO A 168 13.87 5.15 -8.43
C PRO A 168 15.15 5.85 -8.87
N ASP A 169 15.59 5.64 -10.12
CA ASP A 169 16.82 6.22 -10.65
C ASP A 169 16.71 7.75 -10.67
N ARG A 170 15.58 8.30 -11.09
CA ARG A 170 15.35 9.75 -11.12
C ARG A 170 15.29 10.36 -9.72
N ILE A 171 14.66 9.67 -8.76
CA ILE A 171 14.53 10.16 -7.38
C ILE A 171 15.90 10.26 -6.69
N PHE A 172 16.79 9.29 -6.94
CA PHE A 172 18.10 9.21 -6.30
C PHE A 172 19.27 9.77 -7.14
N ALA A 173 19.01 10.22 -8.37
CA ALA A 173 20.00 10.90 -9.20
C ALA A 173 20.52 12.21 -8.57
N GLU A 174 21.61 12.74 -9.12
CA GLU A 174 22.04 14.12 -8.85
C GLU A 174 20.91 15.09 -9.19
N SER A 175 20.60 16.00 -8.26
CA SER A 175 19.43 16.89 -8.36
C SER A 175 18.09 16.14 -8.46
N GLY A 176 18.05 14.90 -7.95
CA GLY A 176 16.84 14.09 -7.83
C GLY A 176 15.96 14.51 -6.65
N ALA A 177 14.71 14.07 -6.67
CA ALA A 177 13.71 14.45 -5.66
C ALA A 177 14.08 14.08 -4.22
N MET A 178 14.93 13.06 -4.00
CA MET A 178 15.35 12.70 -2.64
C MET A 178 16.15 13.82 -1.96
N GLU A 179 16.93 14.60 -2.72
CA GLU A 179 17.66 15.75 -2.16
C GLU A 179 16.70 16.78 -1.54
N ALA A 180 15.56 17.02 -2.19
CA ALA A 180 14.52 17.93 -1.71
C ALA A 180 13.92 17.43 -0.39
N CYS A 181 13.54 16.15 -0.33
CA CYS A 181 13.00 15.52 0.86
C CYS A 181 14.00 15.58 2.03
N LEU A 182 15.28 15.27 1.77
CA LEU A 182 16.33 15.35 2.80
C LEU A 182 16.57 16.78 3.28
N ALA A 183 16.55 17.77 2.38
CA ALA A 183 16.67 19.18 2.74
C ALA A 183 15.47 19.65 3.59
N ALA A 184 14.25 19.29 3.20
CA ALA A 184 13.03 19.57 3.96
C ALA A 184 13.05 18.91 5.35
N LYS A 185 13.55 17.67 5.44
CA LYS A 185 13.70 16.95 6.72
C LYS A 185 14.71 17.64 7.62
N LYS A 186 15.86 18.05 7.07
CA LYS A 186 16.89 18.82 7.80
C LYS A 186 16.35 20.18 8.27
N ALA A 187 15.48 20.82 7.49
CA ALA A 187 14.84 22.08 7.84
C ALA A 187 13.68 21.93 8.84
N GLY A 188 13.31 20.71 9.25
CA GLY A 188 12.20 20.45 10.17
C GLY A 188 10.81 20.54 9.54
N LYS A 189 10.71 20.69 8.21
CA LYS A 189 9.45 20.78 7.47
C LYS A 189 8.76 19.43 7.29
N ILE A 190 9.54 18.34 7.27
CA ILE A 190 9.01 16.97 7.21
C ILE A 190 9.72 16.09 8.24
N ARG A 191 9.03 15.09 8.80
CA ARG A 191 9.62 14.19 9.82
C ARG A 191 10.06 12.86 9.24
N TYR A 192 9.21 12.25 8.42
CA TYR A 192 9.40 10.92 7.83
C TYR A 192 9.29 10.96 6.30
N ILE A 193 9.96 10.02 5.64
CA ILE A 193 9.99 9.90 4.18
C ILE A 193 9.61 8.47 3.79
N GLY A 194 8.69 8.35 2.84
CA GLY A 194 8.26 7.07 2.28
C GLY A 194 8.11 7.11 0.76
N PHE A 195 7.51 6.07 0.20
CA PHE A 195 7.04 6.08 -1.17
C PHE A 195 5.75 5.26 -1.32
N THR A 196 5.04 5.49 -2.43
CA THR A 196 3.84 4.73 -2.78
C THR A 196 3.82 4.39 -4.26
N GLY A 197 3.16 3.31 -4.62
CA GLY A 197 2.93 2.91 -6.00
C GLY A 197 2.02 1.71 -6.06
N HIS A 198 1.55 1.37 -7.26
CA HIS A 198 0.48 0.38 -7.40
C HIS A 198 0.50 -0.45 -8.67
N LYS A 199 1.54 -0.33 -9.50
CA LYS A 199 1.55 -0.94 -10.83
C LYS A 199 2.08 -2.36 -10.82
N ASP A 200 3.30 -2.52 -10.32
CA ASP A 200 4.01 -3.79 -10.30
C ASP A 200 4.93 -3.86 -9.08
N PRO A 201 4.89 -4.96 -8.29
CA PRO A 201 5.72 -5.12 -7.10
C PRO A 201 7.23 -5.08 -7.40
N HIS A 202 7.67 -5.46 -8.61
CA HIS A 202 9.08 -5.39 -8.98
C HIS A 202 9.63 -3.96 -8.96
N ILE A 203 8.78 -2.96 -9.21
CA ILE A 203 9.17 -1.55 -9.17
C ILE A 203 9.41 -1.11 -7.73
N HIS A 204 8.59 -1.57 -6.77
CA HIS A 204 8.83 -1.32 -5.34
C HIS A 204 10.08 -2.02 -4.83
N LEU A 205 10.32 -3.26 -5.26
CA LEU A 205 11.57 -3.97 -4.94
C LEU A 205 12.80 -3.23 -5.50
N TYR A 206 12.69 -2.70 -6.73
CA TYR A 206 13.75 -1.88 -7.32
C TYR A 206 13.96 -0.57 -6.54
N MET A 207 12.88 0.12 -6.14
CA MET A 207 12.96 1.32 -5.30
C MET A 207 13.68 1.07 -3.98
N LEU A 208 13.36 -0.02 -3.28
CA LEU A 208 14.04 -0.42 -2.05
C LEU A 208 15.52 -0.73 -2.28
N LYS A 209 15.84 -1.41 -3.38
CA LYS A 209 17.23 -1.72 -3.76
C LYS A 209 18.05 -0.45 -4.01
N VAL A 210 17.56 0.45 -4.86
CA VAL A 210 18.25 1.71 -5.18
C VAL A 210 18.42 2.55 -3.92
N ALA A 211 17.40 2.65 -3.07
CA ALA A 211 17.54 3.35 -1.79
C ALA A 211 18.66 2.78 -0.91
N ALA A 212 18.74 1.45 -0.80
CA ALA A 212 19.80 0.79 -0.03
C ALA A 212 21.20 1.05 -0.65
N GLU A 213 21.33 1.04 -1.98
CA GLU A 213 22.58 1.38 -2.68
C GLU A 213 23.01 2.84 -2.40
N HIS A 214 22.06 3.73 -2.18
CA HIS A 214 22.28 5.12 -1.76
C HIS A 214 22.36 5.31 -0.23
N GLY A 215 22.38 4.23 0.55
CA GLY A 215 22.45 4.29 2.02
C GLY A 215 21.19 4.87 2.69
N PHE A 216 20.07 4.90 1.97
CA PHE A 216 18.79 5.43 2.46
C PHE A 216 17.85 4.30 2.91
N HIS A 217 17.14 4.54 4.00
CA HIS A 217 16.14 3.62 4.53
C HIS A 217 14.80 4.35 4.67
N PHE A 218 13.77 3.85 4.00
CA PHE A 218 12.43 4.45 4.06
C PHE A 218 11.76 4.23 5.41
N ASP A 219 11.03 5.23 5.87
CA ASP A 219 10.23 5.14 7.11
C ASP A 219 8.92 4.37 6.85
N THR A 220 8.32 4.55 5.67
CA THR A 220 7.06 3.90 5.28
C THR A 220 7.00 3.54 3.81
N VAL A 221 6.19 2.53 3.48
CA VAL A 221 5.80 2.20 2.11
C VAL A 221 4.30 1.99 2.05
N GLN A 222 3.65 2.63 1.08
CA GLN A 222 2.22 2.49 0.82
C GLN A 222 1.98 1.71 -0.47
N MET A 223 1.13 0.68 -0.41
CA MET A 223 0.91 -0.22 -1.55
C MET A 223 -0.46 -0.90 -1.52
N PRO A 224 -0.95 -1.43 -2.67
CA PRO A 224 -2.19 -2.20 -2.71
C PRO A 224 -2.07 -3.44 -1.83
N LEU A 225 -2.96 -3.57 -0.85
CA LEU A 225 -3.07 -4.76 -0.01
C LEU A 225 -4.55 -5.14 0.07
N ASN A 226 -4.94 -6.04 -0.84
CA ASN A 226 -6.34 -6.42 -1.05
C ASN A 226 -6.47 -7.89 -1.49
N VAL A 227 -7.69 -8.41 -1.49
CA VAL A 227 -7.97 -9.83 -1.77
C VAL A 227 -7.75 -10.26 -3.24
N MET A 228 -7.63 -9.31 -4.16
CA MET A 228 -7.23 -9.55 -5.55
C MET A 228 -5.71 -9.50 -5.71
N ASP A 229 -5.04 -8.62 -4.94
CA ASP A 229 -3.59 -8.46 -4.94
C ASP A 229 -2.87 -9.77 -4.67
N ALA A 230 -3.39 -10.58 -3.76
CA ALA A 230 -2.85 -11.89 -3.41
C ALA A 230 -2.71 -12.87 -4.59
N HIS A 231 -3.32 -12.60 -5.75
CA HIS A 231 -3.30 -13.50 -6.91
C HIS A 231 -2.71 -12.89 -8.18
N PHE A 232 -2.48 -11.57 -8.22
CA PHE A 232 -2.07 -10.88 -9.44
C PHE A 232 -1.08 -9.76 -9.14
N ARG A 233 0.18 -9.93 -9.57
CA ARG A 233 1.29 -9.01 -9.30
C ARG A 233 1.30 -8.58 -7.83
N SER A 234 1.46 -9.58 -6.95
CA SER A 234 1.15 -9.44 -5.52
C SER A 234 2.22 -8.67 -4.77
N PHE A 235 1.84 -7.49 -4.28
CA PHE A 235 2.63 -6.76 -3.30
C PHE A 235 2.67 -7.51 -1.95
N ALA A 236 1.58 -8.17 -1.56
CA ALA A 236 1.51 -8.95 -0.33
C ALA A 236 2.48 -10.15 -0.31
N GLN A 237 2.73 -10.80 -1.45
CA GLN A 237 3.68 -11.91 -1.52
C GLN A 237 5.13 -11.45 -1.72
N MET A 238 5.35 -10.34 -2.43
CA MET A 238 6.69 -9.94 -2.87
C MET A 238 7.30 -8.83 -2.03
N VAL A 239 6.56 -7.75 -1.80
CA VAL A 239 7.10 -6.52 -1.18
C VAL A 239 6.91 -6.54 0.33
N LEU A 240 5.73 -6.98 0.80
CA LEU A 240 5.38 -7.02 2.21
C LEU A 240 6.38 -7.79 3.10
N PRO A 241 6.91 -8.97 2.71
CA PRO A 241 7.95 -9.65 3.49
C PRO A 241 9.22 -8.79 3.68
N GLU A 242 9.65 -8.08 2.64
CA GLU A 242 10.84 -7.22 2.70
C GLU A 242 10.61 -6.01 3.62
N LEU A 243 9.42 -5.42 3.60
CA LEU A 243 9.08 -4.31 4.51
C LEU A 243 9.09 -4.76 5.98
N VAL A 244 8.53 -5.93 6.27
CA VAL A 244 8.51 -6.50 7.63
C VAL A 244 9.93 -6.81 8.11
N LYS A 245 10.76 -7.43 7.27
CA LYS A 245 12.17 -7.72 7.57
C LYS A 245 12.97 -6.45 7.87
N GLN A 246 12.64 -5.36 7.19
CA GLN A 246 13.28 -4.06 7.33
C GLN A 246 12.66 -3.18 8.41
N ASP A 247 11.60 -3.60 9.09
CA ASP A 247 10.85 -2.79 10.08
C ASP A 247 10.37 -1.44 9.51
N ILE A 248 9.92 -1.46 8.26
CA ILE A 248 9.34 -0.32 7.54
C ILE A 248 7.84 -0.26 7.83
N GLY A 249 7.30 0.94 8.11
CA GLY A 249 5.86 1.13 8.33
C GLY A 249 5.05 0.79 7.08
N VAL A 250 4.18 -0.22 7.18
CA VAL A 250 3.36 -0.69 6.05
C VAL A 250 2.02 0.06 6.04
N LEU A 251 1.73 0.76 4.94
CA LEU A 251 0.46 1.43 4.71
C LEU A 251 -0.31 0.69 3.61
N GLY A 252 -1.36 -0.04 3.99
CA GLY A 252 -2.23 -0.74 3.06
C GLY A 252 -3.23 0.21 2.43
N MET A 253 -3.34 0.22 1.11
CA MET A 253 -4.38 0.97 0.39
C MET A 253 -5.17 0.07 -0.56
N LYS A 254 -6.26 0.60 -1.11
CA LYS A 254 -7.05 -0.03 -2.18
C LYS A 254 -7.68 -1.37 -1.78
N SER A 255 -8.03 -1.54 -0.51
CA SER A 255 -8.68 -2.76 0.01
C SER A 255 -9.93 -3.16 -0.79
N MET A 256 -10.63 -2.18 -1.39
CA MET A 256 -11.80 -2.39 -2.26
C MET A 256 -11.57 -1.95 -3.72
N GLY A 257 -10.38 -1.48 -4.08
CA GLY A 257 -10.05 -1.02 -5.44
C GLY A 257 -11.01 0.03 -6.00
N ASP A 258 -11.32 1.09 -5.25
CA ASP A 258 -12.35 2.10 -5.60
C ASP A 258 -13.72 1.47 -5.94
N GLY A 259 -14.09 0.43 -5.18
CA GLY A 259 -15.33 -0.32 -5.35
C GLY A 259 -15.31 -1.33 -6.51
N VAL A 260 -14.26 -1.37 -7.33
CA VAL A 260 -14.16 -2.30 -8.47
C VAL A 260 -14.14 -3.75 -8.00
N ILE A 261 -13.43 -4.05 -6.91
CA ILE A 261 -13.33 -5.41 -6.35
C ILE A 261 -14.73 -5.94 -5.98
N LEU A 262 -15.59 -5.09 -5.42
CA LEU A 262 -16.94 -5.46 -5.00
C LEU A 262 -17.85 -5.84 -6.18
N LYS A 263 -17.55 -5.37 -7.40
CA LYS A 263 -18.28 -5.76 -8.63
C LYS A 263 -18.10 -7.24 -8.98
N SER A 264 -17.09 -7.92 -8.41
CA SER A 264 -16.93 -9.37 -8.54
C SER A 264 -17.99 -10.16 -7.78
N LYS A 265 -18.65 -9.56 -6.77
CA LYS A 265 -19.62 -10.20 -5.86
C LYS A 265 -19.06 -11.38 -5.05
N THR A 266 -17.73 -11.47 -4.92
CA THR A 266 -17.05 -12.56 -4.20
C THR A 266 -16.76 -12.26 -2.73
N VAL A 267 -16.74 -10.96 -2.37
CA VAL A 267 -16.36 -10.46 -1.05
C VAL A 267 -17.20 -9.24 -0.67
N SER A 268 -17.37 -9.03 0.64
CA SER A 268 -18.00 -7.86 1.24
C SER A 268 -16.97 -6.75 1.59
N PRO A 269 -17.41 -5.50 1.81
CA PRO A 269 -16.53 -4.42 2.26
C PRO A 269 -15.78 -4.72 3.57
N ILE A 270 -16.46 -5.35 4.54
CA ILE A 270 -15.85 -5.71 5.84
C ILE A 270 -14.79 -6.81 5.66
N GLU A 271 -15.05 -7.84 4.83
CA GLU A 271 -14.04 -8.85 4.53
C GLU A 271 -12.79 -8.23 3.87
N CYS A 272 -12.95 -7.27 2.96
CA CYS A 272 -11.83 -6.55 2.35
C CYS A 272 -11.00 -5.78 3.39
N LEU A 273 -11.65 -5.06 4.30
CA LEU A 273 -10.97 -4.29 5.35
C LEU A 273 -10.31 -5.20 6.38
N HIS A 274 -10.98 -6.27 6.84
CA HIS A 274 -10.41 -7.22 7.78
C HIS A 274 -9.26 -8.03 7.18
N TYR A 275 -9.30 -8.37 5.89
CA TYR A 275 -8.15 -8.95 5.20
C TYR A 275 -6.93 -8.03 5.28
N ALA A 276 -7.09 -6.77 4.86
CA ALA A 276 -6.00 -5.80 4.88
C ALA A 276 -5.47 -5.56 6.31
N LEU A 277 -6.36 -5.46 7.31
CA LEU A 277 -6.00 -5.32 8.72
C LEU A 277 -5.30 -6.57 9.30
N SER A 278 -5.53 -7.75 8.73
CA SER A 278 -4.88 -9.01 9.14
C SER A 278 -3.47 -9.16 8.58
N LEU A 279 -3.09 -8.35 7.60
CA LEU A 279 -1.70 -8.19 7.21
C LEU A 279 -0.97 -7.28 8.22
N PRO A 280 0.36 -7.30 8.31
CA PRO A 280 1.13 -6.45 9.23
C PRO A 280 1.18 -4.97 8.78
N THR A 281 0.03 -4.42 8.42
CA THR A 281 -0.16 -2.99 8.15
C THR A 281 -0.12 -2.21 9.46
N SER A 282 0.62 -1.11 9.49
CA SER A 282 0.44 -0.08 10.52
C SER A 282 -0.89 0.64 10.34
N VAL A 283 -1.27 0.92 9.07
CA VAL A 283 -2.52 1.61 8.73
C VAL A 283 -3.14 0.98 7.48
N VAL A 284 -4.45 0.77 7.48
CA VAL A 284 -5.27 0.52 6.29
C VAL A 284 -5.99 1.81 5.91
N ILE A 285 -5.60 2.42 4.81
CA ILE A 285 -6.12 3.69 4.33
C ILE A 285 -7.37 3.41 3.48
N THR A 286 -8.49 4.02 3.86
CA THR A 286 -9.77 3.87 3.17
C THR A 286 -10.29 5.23 2.69
N GLY A 287 -10.89 5.25 1.51
CA GLY A 287 -11.63 6.41 1.02
C GLY A 287 -12.90 6.58 1.85
N ILE A 288 -13.13 7.78 2.37
CA ILE A 288 -14.29 8.11 3.19
C ILE A 288 -14.93 9.38 2.61
N GLU A 289 -16.01 9.19 1.85
CA GLU A 289 -16.73 10.26 1.13
C GLU A 289 -18.10 10.59 1.72
N LYS A 290 -18.53 9.89 2.76
CA LYS A 290 -19.81 10.11 3.44
C LYS A 290 -19.85 9.39 4.78
N GLN A 291 -20.82 9.76 5.60
CA GLN A 291 -20.98 9.26 6.97
C GLN A 291 -21.13 7.73 7.02
N GLU A 292 -21.85 7.11 6.08
CA GLU A 292 -22.05 5.66 6.08
C GLU A 292 -20.73 4.89 5.85
N ILE A 293 -19.81 5.46 5.05
CA ILE A 293 -18.49 4.87 4.82
C ILE A 293 -17.58 5.08 6.02
N LEU A 294 -17.73 6.20 6.73
CA LEU A 294 -17.06 6.42 8.01
C LEU A 294 -17.54 5.39 9.04
N ASP A 295 -18.85 5.14 9.12
CA ASP A 295 -19.41 4.15 10.02
C ASP A 295 -18.96 2.73 9.66
N GLN A 296 -18.87 2.39 8.38
CA GLN A 296 -18.27 1.12 7.93
C GLN A 296 -16.81 0.96 8.38
N ALA A 297 -16.02 2.04 8.32
CA ALA A 297 -14.62 2.02 8.75
C ALA A 297 -14.50 1.76 10.26
N PHE A 298 -15.37 2.38 11.06
CA PHE A 298 -15.45 2.12 12.51
C PHE A 298 -15.97 0.72 12.83
N GLU A 299 -16.97 0.24 12.08
CA GLU A 299 -17.46 -1.13 12.24
C GLU A 299 -16.36 -2.14 11.96
N ALA A 300 -15.56 -1.91 10.91
CA ALA A 300 -14.40 -2.75 10.62
C ALA A 300 -13.41 -2.77 11.80
N ALA A 301 -13.02 -1.62 12.35
CA ALA A 301 -12.10 -1.54 13.50
C ALA A 301 -12.68 -2.15 14.80
N LYS A 302 -13.98 -1.96 15.03
CA LYS A 302 -14.69 -2.47 16.21
C LYS A 302 -14.79 -3.99 16.20
N THR A 303 -15.16 -4.56 15.05
CA THR A 303 -15.37 -6.00 14.88
C THR A 303 -14.11 -6.77 14.52
N PHE A 304 -13.00 -6.08 14.22
CA PHE A 304 -11.78 -6.74 13.78
C PHE A 304 -11.21 -7.71 14.81
N GLN A 305 -10.97 -8.93 14.34
CA GLN A 305 -10.14 -9.94 14.97
C GLN A 305 -9.12 -10.41 13.92
N PRO A 306 -7.83 -10.56 14.27
CA PRO A 306 -6.84 -11.03 13.30
C PRO A 306 -7.24 -12.39 12.72
N MET A 307 -7.26 -12.48 11.39
CA MET A 307 -7.55 -13.74 10.71
C MET A 307 -6.35 -14.67 10.80
N ASN A 308 -6.60 -15.94 11.13
CA ASN A 308 -5.60 -16.99 11.05
C ASN A 308 -5.37 -17.44 9.59
N ARG A 309 -4.37 -18.31 9.40
CA ARG A 309 -3.98 -18.83 8.07
C ARG A 309 -5.13 -19.49 7.31
N ASP A 310 -5.96 -20.28 8.00
CA ASP A 310 -7.09 -20.97 7.37
C ASP A 310 -8.19 -19.98 6.95
N GLN A 311 -8.49 -18.98 7.79
CA GLN A 311 -9.46 -17.93 7.46
C GLN A 311 -9.01 -17.10 6.25
N ILE A 312 -7.72 -16.74 6.19
CA ILE A 312 -7.13 -16.05 5.04
C ILE A 312 -7.22 -16.93 3.79
N ALA A 313 -6.83 -18.21 3.88
CA ALA A 313 -6.90 -19.13 2.75
C ALA A 313 -8.33 -19.32 2.23
N GLN A 314 -9.32 -19.43 3.13
CA GLN A 314 -10.73 -19.52 2.76
C GLN A 314 -11.22 -18.25 2.06
N LEU A 315 -10.84 -17.06 2.54
CA LEU A 315 -11.22 -15.80 1.92
C LEU A 315 -10.59 -15.65 0.52
N LEU A 316 -9.30 -15.94 0.39
CA LEU A 316 -8.59 -15.86 -0.89
C LEU A 316 -9.05 -16.93 -1.89
N ALA A 317 -9.53 -18.09 -1.43
CA ALA A 317 -10.16 -19.07 -2.30
C ALA A 317 -11.41 -18.53 -3.01
N LYS A 318 -12.18 -17.63 -2.36
CA LYS A 318 -13.36 -16.99 -2.98
C LYS A 318 -13.00 -16.07 -4.15
N THR A 319 -11.82 -15.45 -4.11
CA THR A 319 -11.41 -14.43 -5.09
C THR A 319 -10.48 -14.97 -6.17
N LYS A 320 -9.83 -16.11 -5.94
CA LYS A 320 -8.81 -16.69 -6.84
C LYS A 320 -9.22 -16.69 -8.31
N GLU A 321 -10.34 -17.32 -8.67
CA GLU A 321 -10.75 -17.49 -10.07
C GLU A 321 -10.94 -16.14 -10.80
N VAL A 322 -11.44 -15.13 -10.10
CA VAL A 322 -11.71 -13.80 -10.69
C VAL A 322 -10.49 -12.88 -10.64
N ALA A 323 -9.52 -13.15 -9.76
CA ALA A 323 -8.36 -12.30 -9.51
C ALA A 323 -7.18 -12.59 -10.44
N VAL A 324 -6.92 -13.86 -10.79
CA VAL A 324 -5.68 -14.30 -11.47
C VAL A 324 -5.37 -13.59 -12.79
N ALA A 325 -6.39 -13.11 -13.50
CA ALA A 325 -6.22 -12.38 -14.77
C ALA A 325 -6.09 -10.86 -14.60
N GLY A 326 -6.12 -10.34 -13.37
CA GLY A 326 -6.01 -8.90 -13.09
C GLY A 326 -7.24 -8.07 -13.48
N LYS A 327 -8.37 -8.71 -13.81
CA LYS A 327 -9.61 -8.05 -14.27
C LYS A 327 -10.14 -7.00 -13.28
N TYR A 328 -10.04 -7.29 -11.98
CA TYR A 328 -10.51 -6.40 -10.92
C TYR A 328 -9.39 -5.55 -10.30
N GLU A 329 -8.19 -5.59 -10.88
CA GLU A 329 -6.99 -4.88 -10.43
C GLU A 329 -6.63 -3.73 -11.38
N LEU A 330 -7.59 -2.82 -11.61
CA LEU A 330 -7.46 -1.74 -12.60
C LEU A 330 -6.31 -0.76 -12.30
N PHE A 331 -5.90 -0.63 -11.04
CA PHE A 331 -4.69 0.12 -10.69
C PHE A 331 -3.43 -0.51 -11.27
N LYS A 332 -3.38 -1.84 -11.41
CA LYS A 332 -2.24 -2.57 -11.97
C LYS A 332 -2.29 -2.73 -13.49
N THR A 333 -3.49 -2.71 -14.08
CA THR A 333 -3.73 -3.09 -15.49
C THR A 333 -4.13 -1.93 -16.40
N SER A 334 -4.31 -0.72 -15.88
CA SER A 334 -4.67 0.46 -16.68
C SER A 334 -3.96 1.72 -16.22
N SER A 335 -3.99 2.78 -17.02
CA SER A 335 -3.56 4.14 -16.63
C SER A 335 -4.71 5.00 -16.08
N HIS A 336 -5.90 4.42 -15.89
CA HIS A 336 -7.10 5.17 -15.49
C HIS A 336 -6.90 5.93 -14.17
N PHE A 337 -6.16 5.33 -13.24
CA PHE A 337 -5.87 5.86 -11.91
C PHE A 337 -4.44 6.38 -11.77
N ASP A 338 -3.73 6.60 -12.88
CA ASP A 338 -2.35 7.09 -12.86
C ASP A 338 -2.36 8.59 -13.20
N SER A 339 -2.30 9.42 -12.17
CA SER A 339 -2.27 10.89 -12.31
C SER A 339 -1.06 11.33 -13.14
N THR A 340 0.12 10.82 -12.84
CA THR A 340 1.38 11.17 -13.51
C THR A 340 1.46 10.64 -14.93
N ALA A 341 0.61 9.68 -15.31
CA ALA A 341 0.49 9.26 -16.71
C ALA A 341 -0.31 10.28 -17.54
N LYS A 342 -1.25 11.00 -16.91
CA LYS A 342 -2.04 12.07 -17.54
C LYS A 342 -1.33 13.42 -17.49
N HIS A 343 -0.48 13.61 -16.48
CA HIS A 343 0.28 14.84 -16.22
C HIS A 343 1.78 14.54 -16.04
N PRO A 344 2.48 14.10 -17.10
CA PRO A 344 3.90 13.78 -17.02
C PRO A 344 4.76 15.00 -16.66
N ASP A 345 4.27 16.21 -16.92
CA ASP A 345 4.91 17.48 -16.55
C ASP A 345 5.07 17.66 -15.03
N TRP A 346 4.24 17.01 -14.21
CA TRP A 346 4.36 17.07 -12.75
C TRP A 346 5.58 16.35 -12.18
N LEU A 347 6.21 15.47 -12.98
CA LEU A 347 7.43 14.76 -12.57
C LEU A 347 8.67 15.67 -12.67
N GLY A 348 8.60 16.77 -13.40
CA GLY A 348 9.78 17.53 -13.80
C GLY A 348 10.54 16.87 -14.96
N GLY A 349 11.55 17.57 -15.46
CA GLY A 349 12.35 17.12 -16.61
C GLY A 349 13.39 16.04 -16.28
N ASP A 350 14.31 15.85 -17.23
CA ASP A 350 15.47 14.97 -17.10
C ASP A 350 16.50 15.55 -16.12
N SER A 351 17.27 14.66 -15.47
CA SER A 351 18.35 15.08 -14.58
C SER A 351 19.47 15.79 -15.35
N PRO A 352 20.29 16.63 -14.69
CA PRO A 352 21.44 17.29 -15.34
C PRO A 352 22.38 16.30 -16.04
N THR A 353 22.57 15.11 -15.45
CA THR A 353 23.37 14.04 -16.04
C THR A 353 22.77 13.56 -17.37
N VAL A 354 21.45 13.32 -17.41
CA VAL A 354 20.77 12.89 -18.64
C VAL A 354 20.83 13.99 -19.69
N GLN A 355 20.54 15.25 -19.34
CA GLN A 355 20.61 16.38 -20.28
C GLN A 355 22.01 16.55 -20.90
N LYS A 356 23.07 16.22 -20.15
CA LYS A 356 24.45 16.27 -20.64
C LYS A 356 24.82 15.10 -21.56
N LEU A 357 24.28 13.91 -21.31
CA LEU A 357 24.64 12.68 -22.02
C LEU A 357 23.70 12.36 -23.19
N ALA A 358 22.45 12.81 -23.13
CA ALA A 358 21.46 12.54 -24.16
C ALA A 358 21.86 13.23 -25.48
N PRO A 359 21.71 12.55 -26.62
CA PRO A 359 21.87 13.20 -27.90
C PRO A 359 20.80 14.30 -28.07
N PRO A 360 21.06 15.34 -28.89
CA PRO A 360 20.05 16.34 -29.21
C PRO A 360 18.80 15.67 -29.81
N SER A 361 17.61 16.05 -29.32
CA SER A 361 16.35 15.64 -29.92
C SER A 361 16.27 16.18 -31.35
N THR A 362 16.05 15.30 -32.33
CA THR A 362 15.87 15.65 -33.75
C THR A 362 14.57 16.35 -34.04
#